data_AF-A0A8T5DZ39-F1
#
_entry.id   AF-A0A8T5DZ39-F1
#
_cell.length_a   1.000
_cell.length_b   1.000
_cell.length_c   1.000
_cell.angle_alpha   90.00
_cell.angle_beta   90.00
_cell.angle_gamma   90.00
#
_symmetry.space_group_name_H-M   'P 1'
#
loop_
_entity.id
_entity.type
_entity.pdbx_description
1 polymer ?
#
loop_
_entity_poly.entity_id
_entity_poly.type
_entity_poly.pdbx_seq_one_letter_code
_entity_poly.pdbx_strand_id
1 'polypeptide(L)'
;MINKTPINTIRNKSTYSSPIPYPHTPENLKIVYVTKNNPFMKEALRLREYSGCFKQQTAAVIVKLNEIIGQGWNGPKDAPSKKLEGIETRLDNCPKDKKGFETGQGYHLCEEICGNARHAEQEAIADAKEHGFELEGADVYLAGHWWACKPCCDGMEKNGTSRLIMEKNATKLYNPKFK
;
A
#
# COMPACT_ATOMS: atom_id res chain seq x y z
N MET A 1 -17.33 -32.57 2.02
CA MET A 1 -18.33 -31.49 2.16
C MET A 1 -17.60 -30.25 2.64
N ILE A 2 -17.34 -29.30 1.74
CA ILE A 2 -16.54 -28.11 2.04
C ILE A 2 -17.51 -27.07 2.60
N ASN A 3 -17.36 -26.75 3.89
CA ASN A 3 -18.23 -25.84 4.61
C ASN A 3 -18.00 -24.41 4.07
N LYS A 4 -18.86 -23.97 3.13
CA LYS A 4 -18.85 -22.61 2.60
C LYS A 4 -19.35 -21.67 3.70
N THR A 5 -18.41 -20.96 4.33
CA THR A 5 -18.77 -19.88 5.25
C THR A 5 -19.53 -18.79 4.47
N PRO A 6 -20.68 -18.29 4.95
CA PRO A 6 -21.53 -17.40 4.17
C PRO A 6 -20.84 -16.08 3.80
N ILE A 7 -20.98 -15.72 2.52
CA ILE A 7 -20.39 -14.57 1.81
C ILE A 7 -20.80 -13.21 2.41
N ASN A 8 -21.84 -13.17 3.27
CA ASN A 8 -22.45 -11.94 3.76
C ASN A 8 -21.79 -11.31 5.00
N THR A 9 -20.79 -11.94 5.63
CA THR A 9 -20.30 -11.48 6.94
C THR A 9 -19.09 -10.54 6.89
N ILE A 10 -18.44 -10.37 5.73
CA ILE A 10 -17.21 -9.56 5.60
C ILE A 10 -17.49 -8.11 5.18
N ARG A 11 -18.71 -7.77 4.74
CA ARG A 11 -19.12 -6.41 4.37
C ARG A 11 -19.65 -5.58 5.56
N ASN A 12 -19.16 -5.82 6.78
CA ASN A 12 -19.55 -5.00 7.93
C ASN A 12 -18.93 -3.60 7.81
N LYS A 13 -19.83 -2.64 7.54
CA LYS A 13 -19.57 -1.20 7.40
C LYS A 13 -18.95 -0.66 8.68
N SER A 14 -17.67 -0.34 8.61
CA SER A 14 -17.05 0.61 9.52
C SER A 14 -16.28 1.61 8.68
N THR A 15 -16.97 2.61 8.15
CA THR A 15 -16.32 3.79 7.56
C THR A 15 -15.76 4.63 8.70
N TYR A 16 -14.61 4.22 9.23
CA TYR A 16 -13.77 5.17 9.96
C TYR A 16 -13.36 6.26 8.97
N SER A 17 -13.38 7.52 9.39
CA SER A 17 -12.70 8.60 8.68
C SER A 17 -11.28 8.73 9.24
N SER A 18 -10.33 9.23 8.43
CA SER A 18 -9.01 9.57 8.97
C SER A 18 -9.17 10.65 10.04
N PRO A 19 -8.48 10.58 11.18
CA PRO A 19 -8.52 11.63 12.19
C PRO A 19 -7.86 12.93 11.73
N ILE A 20 -7.19 12.95 10.57
CA ILE A 20 -6.53 14.11 9.97
C ILE A 20 -6.70 14.14 8.44
N PRO A 21 -6.64 15.33 7.80
CA PRO A 21 -6.65 15.44 6.34
C PRO A 21 -5.46 14.73 5.68
N TYR A 22 -5.71 14.10 4.53
CA TYR A 22 -4.65 13.56 3.69
C TYR A 22 -3.96 14.66 2.88
N PRO A 23 -2.67 14.51 2.55
CA PRO A 23 -1.99 15.45 1.64
C PRO A 23 -2.67 15.55 0.27
N HIS A 24 -3.32 14.48 -0.19
CA HIS A 24 -4.29 14.52 -1.28
C HIS A 24 -5.39 13.48 -1.01
N THR A 25 -6.64 13.85 -1.25
CA THR A 25 -7.77 12.93 -1.18
C THR A 25 -8.22 12.63 -2.61
N PRO A 26 -8.27 11.35 -3.01
CA PRO A 26 -8.83 10.97 -4.31
C PRO A 26 -10.30 11.39 -4.41
N GLU A 27 -10.73 11.82 -5.60
CA GLU A 27 -12.11 12.26 -5.83
C GLU A 27 -13.09 11.10 -5.87
N ASN A 28 -12.68 9.97 -6.49
CA ASN A 28 -13.55 8.85 -6.80
C ASN A 28 -13.24 7.59 -5.99
N LEU A 29 -12.08 7.55 -5.33
CA LEU A 29 -11.67 6.40 -4.52
C LEU A 29 -12.17 6.51 -3.07
N LYS A 30 -13.03 5.58 -2.66
CA LYS A 30 -13.51 5.56 -1.27
C LYS A 30 -12.48 4.93 -0.33
N ILE A 31 -12.08 5.68 0.69
CA ILE A 31 -11.20 5.16 1.74
C ILE A 31 -12.02 4.44 2.82
N VAL A 32 -11.60 3.21 3.15
CA VAL A 32 -12.25 2.35 4.16
C VAL A 32 -11.18 1.78 5.07
N TYR A 33 -11.56 1.44 6.31
CA TYR A 33 -10.63 0.87 7.28
C TYR A 33 -11.09 -0.49 7.77
N VAL A 34 -10.13 -1.38 7.98
CA VAL A 34 -10.33 -2.71 8.53
C VAL A 34 -9.36 -2.96 9.67
N THR A 35 -9.69 -3.89 10.56
CA THR A 35 -8.73 -4.32 11.58
C THR A 35 -7.57 -5.09 10.92
N LYS A 36 -6.40 -5.12 11.57
CA LYS A 36 -5.28 -5.98 11.18
C LYS A 36 -5.62 -7.48 11.07
N ASN A 37 -6.78 -7.90 11.57
CA ASN A 37 -7.23 -9.30 11.53
C ASN A 37 -7.98 -9.67 10.24
N ASN A 38 -8.37 -8.69 9.42
CA ASN A 38 -8.95 -8.95 8.11
C ASN A 38 -7.96 -9.78 7.25
N PRO A 39 -8.40 -10.85 6.58
CA PRO A 39 -7.50 -11.77 5.89
C PRO A 39 -6.66 -11.12 4.78
N PHE A 40 -7.23 -10.18 4.03
CA PHE A 40 -6.50 -9.48 2.96
C PHE A 40 -5.53 -8.44 3.51
N MET A 41 -5.90 -7.75 4.59
CA MET A 41 -4.98 -6.85 5.29
C MET A 41 -3.83 -7.63 5.96
N LYS A 42 -4.09 -8.83 6.49
CA LYS A 42 -3.03 -9.72 6.99
C LYS A 42 -2.05 -10.08 5.89
N GLU A 43 -2.54 -10.40 4.70
CA GLU A 43 -1.67 -10.74 3.58
C GLU A 43 -0.84 -9.54 3.11
N ALA A 44 -1.44 -8.35 2.98
CA ALA A 44 -0.69 -7.13 2.71
C ALA A 44 0.39 -6.86 3.79
N LEU A 45 0.07 -7.05 5.07
CA LEU A 45 1.03 -6.91 6.16
C LEU A 45 2.16 -7.96 6.11
N ARG A 46 1.88 -9.18 5.65
CA ARG A 46 2.89 -10.23 5.43
C ARG A 46 3.81 -9.85 4.27
N LEU A 47 3.24 -9.42 3.14
CA LEU A 47 3.99 -9.03 1.94
C LEU A 47 4.89 -7.81 2.18
N ARG A 48 4.53 -6.96 3.14
CA ARG A 48 5.35 -5.81 3.56
C ARG A 48 6.77 -6.21 3.98
N GLU A 49 6.98 -7.43 4.45
CA GLU A 49 8.31 -7.93 4.84
C GLU A 49 9.28 -8.06 3.65
N TYR A 50 8.78 -8.14 2.42
CA TYR A 50 9.60 -8.20 1.21
C TYR A 50 9.99 -6.81 0.68
N SER A 51 9.45 -5.73 1.26
CA SER A 51 9.79 -4.37 0.85
C SER A 51 11.30 -4.14 0.86
N GLY A 52 11.83 -3.63 -0.24
CA GLY A 52 13.22 -3.19 -0.37
C GLY A 52 13.46 -1.77 0.15
N CYS A 53 12.38 -1.04 0.49
CA CYS A 53 12.51 0.29 1.08
C CYS A 53 12.91 0.19 2.55
N PHE A 54 13.99 0.83 2.95
CA PHE A 54 14.46 0.85 4.34
C PHE A 54 13.71 1.88 5.21
N LYS A 55 13.18 2.95 4.62
CA LYS A 55 12.53 4.06 5.36
C LYS A 55 11.07 3.76 5.70
N GLN A 56 10.31 3.30 4.72
CA GLN A 56 8.87 3.09 4.83
C GLN A 56 8.49 1.83 4.06
N GLN A 57 8.40 0.70 4.77
CA GLN A 57 7.99 -0.56 4.15
C GLN A 57 6.48 -0.56 3.92
N THR A 58 6.08 -0.73 2.67
CA THR A 58 4.67 -0.80 2.26
C THR A 58 4.44 -2.01 1.37
N ALA A 59 3.22 -2.52 1.40
CA ALA A 59 2.75 -3.55 0.48
C ALA A 59 1.26 -3.36 0.22
N ALA A 60 0.81 -3.84 -0.94
CA ALA A 60 -0.57 -3.78 -1.34
C ALA A 60 -1.02 -5.11 -1.94
N VAL A 61 -2.29 -5.44 -1.72
CA VAL A 61 -2.98 -6.51 -2.46
C VAL A 61 -4.25 -5.96 -3.09
N ILE A 62 -4.54 -6.40 -4.30
CA ILE A 62 -5.78 -6.07 -5.01
C ILE A 62 -6.71 -7.26 -4.87
N VAL A 63 -7.94 -6.99 -4.42
CA VAL A 63 -8.94 -8.00 -4.15
C VAL A 63 -10.16 -7.76 -5.02
N LYS A 64 -10.58 -8.80 -5.74
CA LYS A 64 -11.81 -8.80 -6.53
C LYS A 64 -12.53 -10.12 -6.31
N LEU A 65 -13.84 -10.07 -6.09
CA LEU A 65 -14.65 -11.27 -5.79
C LEU A 65 -14.08 -12.15 -4.66
N ASN A 66 -13.48 -11.52 -3.64
CA ASN A 66 -12.87 -12.19 -2.49
C ASN A 66 -11.62 -13.03 -2.81
N GLU A 67 -10.99 -12.78 -3.96
CA GLU A 67 -9.72 -13.35 -4.35
C GLU A 67 -8.67 -12.26 -4.52
N ILE A 68 -7.42 -12.58 -4.17
CA ILE A 68 -6.28 -11.70 -4.44
C ILE A 68 -5.90 -11.89 -5.90
N ILE A 69 -5.98 -10.81 -6.67
CA ILE A 69 -5.68 -10.79 -8.11
C ILE A 69 -4.41 -10.03 -8.43
N GLY A 70 -3.83 -9.30 -7.47
CA GLY A 70 -2.59 -8.57 -7.65
C GLY A 70 -1.89 -8.31 -6.33
N GLN A 71 -0.56 -8.34 -6.33
CA GLN A 71 0.30 -8.19 -5.16
C GLN A 71 1.47 -7.27 -5.47
N GLY A 72 1.86 -6.43 -4.52
CA GLY A 72 3.00 -5.53 -4.70
C GLY A 72 3.58 -5.04 -3.39
N TRP A 73 4.86 -4.68 -3.42
CA TRP A 73 5.57 -4.02 -2.32
C TRP A 73 6.54 -3.02 -2.90
N ASN A 74 6.88 -1.98 -2.13
CA ASN A 74 7.81 -0.95 -2.59
C ASN A 74 9.27 -1.35 -2.38
N GLY A 75 10.15 -0.75 -3.18
CA GLY A 75 11.59 -0.97 -3.17
C GLY A 75 12.05 -1.96 -4.24
N PRO A 76 13.37 -2.10 -4.43
CA PRO A 76 13.94 -3.07 -5.37
C PRO A 76 13.49 -4.49 -5.04
N LYS A 77 13.06 -5.25 -6.06
CA LYS A 77 12.53 -6.62 -5.89
C LYS A 77 13.63 -7.66 -5.64
N ASP A 78 14.85 -7.38 -6.08
CA ASP A 78 16.06 -8.18 -5.94
C ASP A 78 16.75 -8.02 -4.57
N ALA A 79 16.33 -7.03 -3.79
CA ALA A 79 16.98 -6.68 -2.53
C ALA A 79 15.95 -6.38 -1.42
N PRO A 80 15.34 -7.41 -0.80
CA PRO A 80 14.47 -7.19 0.35
C PRO A 80 15.27 -6.48 1.45
N SER A 81 14.65 -5.53 2.15
CA SER A 81 15.32 -4.63 3.11
C SER A 81 16.16 -5.34 4.19
N LYS A 82 15.90 -6.64 4.44
CA LYS A 82 16.67 -7.50 5.36
C LYS A 82 17.92 -8.17 4.75
N LYS A 83 18.11 -8.18 3.43
CA LYS A 83 19.21 -8.90 2.73
C LYS A 83 20.31 -8.00 2.16
N LEU A 84 20.17 -6.69 2.24
CA LEU A 84 21.23 -5.79 1.87
C LEU A 84 22.25 -5.77 3.02
N GLU A 85 23.19 -6.72 3.04
CA GLU A 85 24.35 -6.65 3.93
C GLU A 85 25.17 -5.38 3.60
N GLY A 86 25.58 -4.64 4.65
CA GLY A 86 26.24 -3.32 4.52
C GLY A 86 25.33 -2.10 4.73
N ILE A 87 24.07 -2.29 5.15
CA ILE A 87 22.99 -1.28 5.31
C ILE A 87 22.84 -0.66 6.70
N GLU A 88 23.82 -0.76 7.59
CA GLU A 88 23.73 -0.16 8.94
C GLU A 88 23.50 1.37 8.97
N THR A 89 23.47 2.08 7.84
CA THR A 89 23.31 3.55 7.81
C THR A 89 22.02 4.10 7.21
N ARG A 90 21.03 3.30 6.77
CA ARG A 90 19.98 3.86 5.89
C ARG A 90 18.73 4.51 6.53
N LEU A 91 18.35 4.24 7.78
CA LEU A 91 17.18 4.93 8.37
C LEU A 91 17.36 6.46 8.39
N ASP A 92 18.59 6.94 8.62
CA ASP A 92 18.95 8.37 8.62
C ASP A 92 19.44 8.88 7.24
N ASN A 93 19.54 8.00 6.24
CA ASN A 93 20.09 8.33 4.92
C ASN A 93 19.08 8.25 3.77
N CYS A 94 17.78 8.31 4.06
CA CYS A 94 16.80 8.47 2.98
C CYS A 94 17.14 9.74 2.17
N PRO A 95 17.37 9.64 0.85
CA PRO A 95 17.75 10.81 0.04
C PRO A 95 16.71 11.93 0.11
N LYS A 96 15.43 11.56 0.26
CA LYS A 96 14.34 12.50 0.43
C LYS A 96 14.44 13.29 1.74
N ASP A 97 14.68 12.61 2.85
CA ASP A 97 14.83 13.23 4.17
C ASP A 97 16.04 14.19 4.17
N LYS A 98 17.17 13.78 3.58
CA LYS A 98 18.37 14.63 3.41
C LYS A 98 18.14 15.89 2.60
N LYS A 99 17.16 15.87 1.69
CA LYS A 99 16.77 17.00 0.85
C LYS A 99 15.55 17.76 1.38
N GLY A 100 15.02 17.37 2.54
CA GLY A 100 13.88 18.04 3.17
C GLY A 100 12.55 17.81 2.46
N PHE A 101 12.41 16.75 1.66
CA PHE A 101 11.15 16.45 0.98
C PHE A 101 10.10 15.91 1.95
N GLU A 102 8.88 16.40 1.83
CA GLU A 102 7.76 15.89 2.60
C GLU A 102 7.25 14.53 2.07
N THR A 103 6.38 13.89 2.85
CA THR A 103 5.66 12.69 2.38
C THR A 103 4.81 13.06 1.16
N GLY A 104 4.95 12.28 0.08
CA GLY A 104 4.28 12.56 -1.19
C GLY A 104 5.05 13.49 -2.14
N GLN A 105 6.31 13.80 -1.87
CA GLN A 105 7.19 14.57 -2.77
C GLN A 105 8.48 13.81 -3.10
N GLY A 106 9.32 14.35 -3.99
CA GLY A 106 10.68 13.84 -4.24
C GLY A 106 10.75 12.40 -4.81
N TYR A 107 9.74 11.96 -5.57
CA TYR A 107 9.66 10.58 -6.06
C TYR A 107 10.84 10.18 -6.95
N HIS A 108 11.38 11.12 -7.74
CA HIS A 108 12.54 10.88 -8.60
C HIS A 108 13.74 10.32 -7.82
N LEU A 109 13.95 10.73 -6.56
CA LEU A 109 15.03 10.21 -5.72
C LEU A 109 14.83 8.73 -5.32
N CYS A 110 13.58 8.27 -5.23
CA CYS A 110 13.29 6.85 -4.99
C CYS A 110 13.75 6.00 -6.17
N GLU A 111 13.53 6.47 -7.39
CA GLU A 111 13.93 5.78 -8.61
C GLU A 111 15.45 5.90 -8.85
N GLU A 112 15.96 7.13 -8.93
CA GLU A 112 17.35 7.44 -9.29
C GLU A 112 18.38 6.87 -8.30
N ILE A 113 18.08 6.87 -7.00
CA ILE A 113 19.05 6.50 -5.95
C ILE A 113 18.74 5.15 -5.33
N CYS A 114 17.46 4.84 -5.14
CA CYS A 114 17.05 3.63 -4.45
C CYS A 114 16.59 2.51 -5.40
N GLY A 115 16.54 2.74 -6.72
CA GLY A 115 16.04 1.75 -7.68
C GLY A 115 14.56 1.41 -7.49
N ASN A 116 13.80 2.28 -6.82
CA ASN A 116 12.40 2.07 -6.50
C ASN A 116 11.50 2.89 -7.45
N ALA A 117 11.21 2.34 -8.61
CA ALA A 117 10.43 3.00 -9.66
C ALA A 117 8.91 3.03 -9.37
N ARG A 118 8.38 2.08 -8.60
CA ARG A 118 6.94 1.97 -8.33
C ARG A 118 6.67 1.75 -6.84
N HIS A 119 5.57 2.31 -6.37
CA HIS A 119 5.08 2.01 -5.03
C HIS A 119 4.29 0.70 -5.02
N ALA A 120 3.99 0.20 -3.81
CA ALA A 120 3.28 -1.05 -3.60
C ALA A 120 1.95 -1.11 -4.37
N GLU A 121 1.19 -0.02 -4.40
CA GLU A 121 -0.10 0.08 -5.09
C GLU A 121 0.07 -0.09 -6.61
N GLN A 122 1.08 0.56 -7.20
CA GLN A 122 1.37 0.47 -8.62
C GLN A 122 1.94 -0.89 -9.02
N GLU A 123 2.75 -1.49 -8.15
CA GLU A 123 3.23 -2.87 -8.32
C GLU A 123 2.06 -3.86 -8.31
N ALA A 124 1.11 -3.73 -7.37
CA ALA A 124 -0.04 -4.62 -7.33
C ALA A 124 -0.96 -4.47 -8.55
N ILE A 125 -1.11 -3.23 -9.07
CA ILE A 125 -1.82 -2.97 -10.33
C ILE A 125 -1.11 -3.64 -11.51
N ALA A 126 0.22 -3.54 -11.58
CA ALA A 126 1.00 -4.13 -12.64
C ALA A 126 0.94 -5.66 -12.61
N ASP A 127 1.11 -6.25 -11.43
CA ASP A 127 1.01 -7.69 -11.20
C ASP A 127 -0.35 -8.24 -11.64
N ALA A 128 -1.45 -7.59 -11.27
CA ALA A 128 -2.79 -7.99 -11.69
C ALA A 128 -2.94 -7.96 -13.22
N LYS A 129 -2.45 -6.90 -13.88
CA LYS A 129 -2.52 -6.76 -15.33
C LYS A 129 -1.66 -7.76 -16.07
N GLU A 130 -0.46 -8.04 -15.58
CA GLU A 130 0.46 -9.03 -16.15
C GLU A 130 -0.16 -10.43 -16.13
N HIS A 131 -0.94 -10.74 -15.10
CA HIS A 131 -1.72 -11.97 -14.99
C HIS A 131 -3.09 -11.93 -15.67
N GLY A 132 -3.41 -10.87 -16.43
CA GLY A 132 -4.62 -10.77 -17.24
C GLY A 132 -5.91 -10.45 -16.45
N PHE A 133 -5.81 -9.90 -15.25
CA PHE A 133 -6.98 -9.54 -14.44
C PHE A 133 -7.50 -8.12 -14.73
N GLU A 134 -8.82 -7.99 -14.79
CA GLU A 134 -9.53 -6.71 -14.85
C GLU A 134 -9.70 -6.10 -13.45
N LEU A 135 -9.37 -4.82 -13.33
CA LEU A 135 -9.32 -4.10 -12.04
C LEU A 135 -10.61 -3.35 -11.69
N GLU A 136 -11.52 -3.17 -12.64
CA GLU A 136 -12.80 -2.47 -12.43
C GLU A 136 -13.58 -3.08 -11.26
N GLY A 137 -14.00 -2.24 -10.31
CA GLY A 137 -14.72 -2.66 -9.11
C GLY A 137 -13.87 -3.30 -8.01
N ALA A 138 -12.55 -3.43 -8.19
CA ALA A 138 -11.68 -4.07 -7.20
C ALA A 138 -11.37 -3.16 -6.00
N ASP A 139 -11.00 -3.79 -4.89
CA ASP A 139 -10.50 -3.12 -3.69
C ASP A 139 -8.96 -3.20 -3.64
N VAL A 140 -8.31 -2.13 -3.21
CA VAL A 140 -6.86 -2.12 -2.95
C VAL A 140 -6.64 -2.06 -1.45
N TYR A 141 -6.00 -3.08 -0.88
CA TYR A 141 -5.60 -3.11 0.53
C TYR A 141 -4.17 -2.62 0.66
N LEU A 142 -3.94 -1.51 1.37
CA LEU A 142 -2.60 -0.93 1.58
C LEU A 142 -2.15 -1.13 3.03
N ALA A 143 -0.98 -1.75 3.18
CA ALA A 143 -0.30 -1.94 4.45
C ALA A 143 0.95 -1.07 4.56
N GLY A 144 1.29 -0.68 5.79
CA GLY A 144 2.53 0.02 6.08
C GLY A 144 2.53 1.51 5.75
N HIS A 145 1.37 2.12 5.45
CA HIS A 145 1.25 3.57 5.28
C HIS A 145 -0.12 4.02 5.82
N TRP A 146 -0.25 5.31 6.15
CA TRP A 146 -1.53 5.93 6.52
C TRP A 146 -2.28 6.55 5.35
N TRP A 147 -1.72 6.53 4.15
CA TRP A 147 -2.16 7.30 2.98
C TRP A 147 -1.50 6.73 1.73
N ALA A 148 -2.17 6.78 0.58
CA ALA A 148 -1.61 6.46 -0.73
C ALA A 148 -1.29 7.77 -1.46
N CYS A 149 -0.14 7.87 -2.12
CA CYS A 149 0.26 9.12 -2.76
C CYS A 149 -0.59 9.44 -3.99
N LYS A 150 -0.62 10.71 -4.45
CA LYS A 150 -1.45 11.13 -5.59
C LYS A 150 -1.25 10.25 -6.84
N PRO A 151 -0.03 9.95 -7.32
CA PRO A 151 0.15 9.04 -8.46
C PRO A 151 -0.39 7.63 -8.27
N CYS A 152 -0.43 7.12 -7.03
CA CYS A 152 -1.02 5.83 -6.72
C CYS A 152 -2.54 5.91 -6.70
N CYS A 153 -3.10 6.95 -6.10
CA CYS A 153 -4.54 7.26 -6.16
C CYS A 153 -5.04 7.41 -7.61
N ASP A 154 -4.38 8.24 -8.41
CA ASP A 154 -4.72 8.43 -9.82
C ASP A 154 -4.62 7.11 -10.60
N GLY A 155 -3.60 6.30 -10.32
CA GLY A 155 -3.44 4.97 -10.90
C GLY A 155 -4.57 4.02 -10.52
N MET A 156 -4.98 4.01 -9.26
CA MET A 156 -6.12 3.22 -8.77
C MET A 156 -7.43 3.62 -9.45
N GLU A 157 -7.72 4.92 -9.54
CA GLU A 157 -8.93 5.45 -10.18
C GLU A 157 -8.94 5.18 -11.68
N LYS A 158 -7.83 5.42 -12.38
CA LYS A 158 -7.71 5.16 -13.83
C LYS A 158 -7.98 3.71 -14.20
N ASN A 159 -7.74 2.78 -13.28
CA ASN A 159 -7.98 1.35 -13.47
C ASN A 159 -9.32 0.87 -12.92
N GLY A 160 -10.21 1.78 -12.51
CA GLY A 160 -11.57 1.42 -12.09
C GLY A 160 -11.67 0.80 -10.70
N THR A 161 -10.61 0.86 -9.89
CA THR A 161 -10.69 0.38 -8.51
C THR A 161 -11.62 1.27 -7.70
N SER A 162 -12.41 0.69 -6.80
CA SER A 162 -13.48 1.42 -6.11
C SER A 162 -13.09 1.91 -4.73
N ARG A 163 -12.15 1.22 -4.07
CA ARG A 163 -11.82 1.47 -2.66
C ARG A 163 -10.35 1.29 -2.35
N LEU A 164 -9.83 2.19 -1.52
CA LEU A 164 -8.57 2.01 -0.80
C LEU A 164 -8.87 1.57 0.64
N ILE A 165 -8.45 0.38 0.99
CA ILE A 165 -8.66 -0.23 2.30
C ILE A 165 -7.37 -0.15 3.12
N MET A 166 -7.42 0.52 4.27
CA MET A 166 -6.28 0.69 5.17
C MET A 166 -6.51 0.02 6.54
N GLU A 167 -5.43 -0.21 7.28
CA GLU A 167 -5.55 -0.69 8.66
C GLU A 167 -6.14 0.41 9.56
N LYS A 168 -7.04 0.05 10.47
CA LYS A 168 -7.77 0.96 11.34
C LYS A 168 -6.91 1.95 12.12
N ASN A 169 -5.71 1.53 12.55
CA ASN A 169 -4.76 2.37 13.28
C ASN A 169 -3.65 2.93 12.39
N ALA A 170 -3.73 2.77 11.06
CA ALA A 170 -2.68 3.17 10.13
C ALA A 170 -2.23 4.62 10.32
N THR A 171 -3.17 5.56 10.54
CA THR A 171 -2.83 6.96 10.82
C THR A 171 -1.96 7.12 12.06
N LYS A 172 -2.29 6.47 13.17
CA LYS A 172 -1.50 6.54 14.41
C LYS A 172 -0.14 5.82 14.26
N LEU A 173 -0.12 4.71 13.53
CA LEU A 173 1.08 3.87 13.39
C LEU A 173 2.11 4.46 12.43
N TYR A 174 1.68 5.14 11.38
CA TYR A 174 2.56 5.47 10.27
C TYR A 174 2.73 6.98 10.04
N ASN A 175 1.77 7.82 10.42
CA ASN A 175 1.90 9.25 10.16
C ASN A 175 2.94 9.92 11.09
N PRO A 176 3.93 10.65 10.55
CA PRO A 176 4.96 11.32 11.32
C PRO A 176 4.44 12.32 12.36
N LYS A 177 3.26 12.91 12.17
CA LYS A 177 2.64 13.85 13.13
C LYS A 177 2.20 13.18 14.44
N PHE A 178 2.14 11.85 14.47
CA PHE A 178 1.77 11.06 15.65
C PHE A 178 2.95 10.23 16.21
N LYS A 179 4.15 10.41 15.65
CA LYS A 179 5.38 9.74 16.08
C LYS A 179 6.28 10.69 16.85
#